data_AF-A0A357Y743-F1
#
_entry.id   AF-A0A357Y743-F1
#
_cell.length_a   1.000
_cell.length_b   1.000
_cell.length_c   1.000
_cell.angle_alpha   90.00
_cell.angle_beta   90.00
_cell.angle_gamma   90.00
#
_symmetry.space_group_name_H-M   'P 1'
#
loop_
_entity.id
_entity.type
_entity.pdbx_description
1 polymer ?
#
loop_
_entity_poly.entity_id
_entity_poly.type
_entity_poly.pdbx_seq_one_letter_code
_entity_poly.pdbx_strand_id
1 'polypeptide(L)'
;MQDMVQQDGNMLVYLLRQILQGQHDLLGRQDELAARLDAAVPPAFLQDYAPLRAALIEQRLGGLFLQADQQGAAEKASVQRQALQVLLSANMSAQQANFVIDTVVAALGWYDEQVPQPVSPLPQRPVSRHVVEPYPVQPSDMSVATASQSIPPNMQMMPETSSVWCCRCGQAENHGRFCIRCGTSREQGEVDDAAFWDCICGQQGNHANFCISCGRSRAQGEVYYWRCACGQHNKGNFCTVCGMPRPANA
;
A
#
# COMPACT_ATOMS: atom_id res chain seq x y z
N MET A 1 -24.11 -26.64 -13.72
CA MET A 1 -22.74 -26.46 -13.18
C MET A 1 -22.14 -25.09 -13.49
N GLN A 2 -22.71 -24.29 -14.39
CA GLN A 2 -22.22 -22.93 -14.70
C GLN A 2 -22.70 -21.83 -13.72
N ASP A 3 -23.79 -22.05 -12.98
CA ASP A 3 -24.34 -21.06 -12.03
C ASP A 3 -23.67 -21.00 -10.64
N MET A 4 -22.73 -21.89 -10.31
CA MET A 4 -22.16 -21.96 -8.95
C MET A 4 -20.81 -21.24 -8.78
N VAL A 5 -20.18 -20.77 -9.86
CA VAL A 5 -18.89 -20.04 -9.83
C VAL A 5 -19.08 -18.54 -9.51
N GLN A 6 -20.32 -18.04 -9.58
CA GLN A 6 -20.58 -16.60 -9.57
C GLN A 6 -20.55 -15.92 -8.20
N GLN A 7 -20.50 -16.66 -7.08
CA GLN A 7 -20.49 -16.02 -5.75
C GLN A 7 -19.10 -15.75 -5.18
N ASP A 8 -18.09 -16.57 -5.49
CA ASP A 8 -16.73 -16.41 -4.93
C ASP A 8 -15.66 -16.00 -5.97
N GLY A 9 -15.97 -16.00 -7.28
CA GLY A 9 -15.07 -15.54 -8.35
C GLY A 9 -13.78 -16.36 -8.57
N ASN A 10 -13.41 -17.23 -7.62
CA ASN A 10 -12.21 -18.04 -7.62
C ASN A 10 -12.55 -19.49 -7.22
N MET A 11 -12.28 -20.44 -8.12
CA MET A 11 -12.56 -21.87 -7.93
C MET A 11 -11.85 -22.45 -6.70
N LEU A 12 -10.62 -22.02 -6.40
CA LEU A 12 -9.86 -22.52 -5.25
C LEU A 12 -10.46 -22.07 -3.92
N VAL A 13 -11.02 -20.86 -3.86
CA VAL A 13 -11.77 -20.37 -2.68
C VAL A 13 -12.98 -21.28 -2.45
N TYR A 14 -13.74 -21.56 -3.50
CA TYR A 14 -14.90 -22.45 -3.43
C TYR A 14 -14.50 -23.85 -2.94
N LEU A 15 -13.49 -24.48 -3.56
CA LEU A 15 -13.04 -25.82 -3.16
C LEU A 15 -12.53 -25.85 -1.72
N LEU A 16 -11.72 -24.87 -1.33
CA LEU A 16 -11.18 -24.81 0.02
C LEU A 16 -12.31 -24.64 1.04
N ARG A 17 -13.29 -23.77 0.79
CA ARG A 17 -14.47 -23.61 1.65
C ARG A 17 -15.30 -24.91 1.73
N GLN A 18 -15.50 -25.59 0.60
CA GLN A 18 -16.21 -26.88 0.53
C GLN A 18 -15.48 -28.02 1.22
N ILE A 19 -14.15 -28.00 1.27
CA ILE A 19 -13.35 -29.01 1.98
C ILE A 19 -13.32 -28.73 3.48
N LEU A 20 -13.25 -27.45 3.86
CA LEU A 20 -13.25 -27.05 5.26
C LEU A 20 -14.63 -27.29 5.89
N GLN A 21 -15.75 -26.96 5.25
CA GLN A 21 -17.12 -27.15 5.79
C GLN A 21 -17.31 -26.62 7.24
N GLY A 22 -16.57 -25.58 7.63
CA GLY A 22 -16.53 -25.06 9.00
C GLY A 22 -15.61 -25.82 9.97
N GLN A 23 -14.99 -26.92 9.55
CA GLN A 23 -13.93 -27.65 10.26
C GLN A 23 -12.56 -27.00 10.00
N HIS A 24 -12.35 -25.82 10.58
CA HIS A 24 -11.10 -25.07 10.38
C HIS A 24 -9.87 -25.78 10.97
N ASP A 25 -10.06 -26.72 11.91
CA ASP A 25 -9.01 -27.59 12.45
C ASP A 25 -8.30 -28.43 11.38
N LEU A 26 -8.94 -28.68 10.24
CA LEU A 26 -8.33 -29.35 9.09
C LEU A 26 -7.12 -28.55 8.54
N LEU A 27 -7.07 -27.23 8.72
CA LEU A 27 -5.89 -26.42 8.39
C LEU A 27 -4.63 -26.81 9.17
N GLY A 28 -4.80 -27.39 10.37
CA GLY A 28 -3.70 -27.94 11.17
C GLY A 28 -3.24 -29.34 10.71
N ARG A 29 -4.04 -30.03 9.89
CA ARG A 29 -3.81 -31.40 9.41
C ARG A 29 -3.35 -31.39 7.95
N GLN A 30 -2.11 -30.97 7.73
CA GLN A 30 -1.55 -30.66 6.41
C GLN A 30 -1.70 -31.77 5.38
N ASP A 31 -1.34 -33.00 5.73
CA ASP A 31 -1.39 -34.14 4.79
C ASP A 31 -2.83 -34.48 4.38
N GLU A 32 -3.78 -34.38 5.33
CA GLU A 32 -5.18 -34.66 5.08
C GLU A 32 -5.82 -33.57 4.21
N LEU A 33 -5.53 -32.30 4.50
CA LEU A 33 -6.00 -31.17 3.71
C LEU A 33 -5.43 -31.23 2.27
N ALA A 34 -4.14 -31.55 2.15
CA ALA A 34 -3.47 -31.72 0.87
C ALA A 34 -4.13 -32.80 0.02
N ALA A 35 -4.34 -33.99 0.59
CA ALA A 35 -4.94 -35.11 -0.13
C ALA A 35 -6.36 -34.78 -0.62
N ARG A 36 -7.15 -34.06 0.18
CA ARG A 36 -8.50 -33.62 -0.20
C ARG A 36 -8.47 -32.58 -1.33
N LEU A 37 -7.54 -31.63 -1.28
CA LEU A 37 -7.36 -30.63 -2.35
C LEU A 37 -6.83 -31.26 -3.63
N ASP A 38 -5.80 -32.11 -3.56
CA ASP A 38 -5.21 -32.84 -4.68
C ASP A 38 -6.26 -33.69 -5.41
N ALA A 39 -7.21 -34.28 -4.69
CA ALA A 39 -8.32 -35.05 -5.27
C ALA A 39 -9.44 -34.17 -5.87
N ALA A 40 -9.63 -32.95 -5.37
CA ALA A 40 -10.74 -32.08 -5.75
C ALA A 40 -10.41 -31.11 -6.89
N VAL A 41 -9.13 -30.72 -7.07
CA VAL A 41 -8.71 -29.75 -8.07
C VAL A 41 -8.69 -30.39 -9.47
N PRO A 42 -9.44 -29.87 -10.46
CA PRO A 42 -9.40 -30.39 -11.81
C PRO A 42 -8.04 -30.13 -12.49
N PRO A 43 -7.60 -30.98 -13.44
CA PRO A 43 -6.29 -30.86 -14.09
C PRO A 43 -6.01 -29.49 -14.73
N ALA A 44 -7.05 -28.83 -15.24
CA ALA A 44 -6.95 -27.50 -15.86
C ALA A 44 -6.47 -26.40 -14.90
N PHE A 45 -6.57 -26.61 -13.58
CA PHE A 45 -6.27 -25.62 -12.55
C PHE A 45 -5.03 -25.96 -11.71
N LEU A 46 -4.28 -27.01 -12.08
CA LEU A 46 -3.09 -27.43 -11.34
C LEU A 46 -2.02 -26.34 -11.25
N GLN A 47 -1.89 -25.50 -12.28
CA GLN A 47 -0.94 -24.39 -12.29
C GLN A 47 -1.30 -23.32 -11.26
N ASP A 48 -2.59 -22.94 -11.19
CA ASP A 48 -3.07 -21.94 -10.22
C ASP A 48 -3.11 -22.51 -8.79
N TYR A 49 -3.27 -23.82 -8.66
CA TYR A 49 -3.26 -24.53 -7.38
C TYR A 49 -1.86 -24.70 -6.79
N ALA A 50 -0.82 -24.81 -7.62
CA ALA A 50 0.53 -25.13 -7.15
C ALA A 50 1.07 -24.18 -6.04
N PRO A 51 0.91 -22.84 -6.13
CA PRO A 51 1.33 -21.94 -5.04
C PRO A 51 0.57 -22.17 -3.74
N LEU A 52 -0.76 -22.41 -3.83
CA LEU A 52 -1.61 -22.70 -2.66
C LEU A 52 -1.19 -24.01 -2.00
N ARG A 53 -0.92 -25.03 -2.81
CA ARG A 53 -0.42 -26.32 -2.35
C ARG A 53 0.92 -26.17 -1.61
N ALA A 54 1.90 -25.50 -2.23
CA ALA A 54 3.21 -25.28 -1.63
C ALA A 54 3.10 -24.52 -0.30
N ALA A 55 2.25 -23.49 -0.25
CA ALA A 55 2.02 -22.73 0.97
C ALA A 55 1.42 -23.55 2.11
N LEU A 56 0.33 -24.30 1.83
CA LEU A 56 -0.37 -25.05 2.86
C LEU A 56 0.46 -26.24 3.37
N ILE A 57 1.22 -26.89 2.50
CA ILE A 57 1.97 -28.11 2.81
C ILE A 57 3.40 -27.79 3.26
N GLU A 58 4.18 -27.14 2.40
CA GLU A 58 5.61 -26.95 2.62
C GLU A 58 5.88 -25.86 3.66
N GLN A 59 5.12 -24.77 3.58
CA GLN A 59 5.27 -23.62 4.48
C GLN A 59 4.36 -23.69 5.71
N ARG A 60 3.63 -24.81 5.86
CA ARG A 60 2.76 -25.06 7.02
C ARG A 60 1.75 -23.95 7.29
N LEU A 61 1.36 -23.22 6.24
CA LEU A 61 0.61 -21.97 6.38
C LEU A 61 -0.74 -22.17 7.08
N GLY A 62 -1.40 -23.32 6.86
CA GLY A 62 -2.68 -23.63 7.51
C GLY A 62 -2.64 -23.56 9.05
N GLY A 63 -1.52 -23.97 9.68
CA GLY A 63 -1.38 -23.91 11.14
C GLY A 63 -1.37 -22.46 11.67
N LEU A 64 -0.74 -21.54 10.93
CA LEU A 64 -0.73 -20.12 11.28
C LEU A 64 -2.14 -19.52 11.22
N PHE A 65 -2.88 -19.82 10.15
CA PHE A 65 -4.25 -19.32 9.98
C PHE A 65 -5.21 -19.92 11.01
N LEU A 66 -5.08 -21.20 11.33
CA LEU A 66 -5.87 -21.84 12.39
C LEU A 66 -5.65 -21.18 13.76
N GLN A 67 -4.39 -20.87 14.11
CA GLN A 67 -4.08 -20.21 15.36
C GLN A 67 -4.74 -18.83 15.44
N ALA A 68 -4.69 -18.05 14.36
CA ALA A 68 -5.29 -16.72 14.31
C ALA A 68 -6.82 -16.76 14.29
N ASP A 69 -7.42 -17.78 13.67
CA ASP A 69 -8.88 -17.94 13.62
C ASP A 69 -9.50 -18.02 15.02
N GLN A 70 -8.76 -18.56 15.99
CA GLN A 70 -9.19 -18.76 17.37
C GLN A 70 -8.97 -17.54 18.28
N GLN A 71 -8.27 -16.49 17.82
CA GLN A 71 -7.78 -15.41 18.71
C GLN A 71 -8.43 -14.03 18.48
N GLY A 72 -9.09 -13.80 17.34
CA GLY A 72 -9.87 -12.58 17.08
C GLY A 72 -9.35 -11.72 15.92
N ALA A 73 -9.96 -10.55 15.71
CA ALA A 73 -9.75 -9.73 14.51
C ALA A 73 -8.33 -9.13 14.40
N ALA A 74 -7.68 -8.81 15.53
CA ALA A 74 -6.33 -8.25 15.54
C ALA A 74 -5.30 -9.28 15.06
N GLU A 75 -5.47 -10.53 15.48
CA GLU A 75 -4.63 -11.68 15.14
C GLU A 75 -4.84 -12.08 13.69
N LYS A 76 -6.09 -12.04 13.19
CA LYS A 76 -6.41 -12.22 11.76
C LYS A 76 -5.69 -11.20 10.86
N ALA A 77 -5.56 -9.95 11.28
CA ALA A 77 -4.78 -8.94 10.54
C ALA A 77 -3.26 -9.11 10.69
N SER A 78 -2.79 -9.60 11.83
CA SER A 78 -1.37 -9.89 12.06
C SER A 78 -0.88 -11.08 11.23
N VAL A 79 -1.66 -12.18 11.22
CA VAL A 79 -1.25 -13.43 10.56
C VAL A 79 -1.12 -13.28 9.05
N GLN A 80 -1.92 -12.43 8.40
CA GLN A 80 -1.77 -12.16 6.96
C GLN A 80 -0.41 -11.56 6.65
N ARG A 81 0.09 -10.65 7.49
CA ARG A 81 1.45 -10.07 7.35
C ARG A 81 2.55 -11.10 7.60
N GLN A 82 2.36 -11.93 8.61
CA GLN A 82 3.30 -13.01 8.93
C GLN A 82 3.35 -14.05 7.80
N ALA A 83 2.19 -14.46 7.27
CA ALA A 83 2.05 -15.37 6.14
C ALA A 83 2.78 -14.83 4.91
N LEU A 84 2.60 -13.53 4.60
CA LEU A 84 3.29 -12.90 3.48
C LEU A 84 4.82 -12.99 3.64
N GLN A 85 5.35 -12.72 4.83
CA GLN A 85 6.79 -12.84 5.09
C GLN A 85 7.29 -14.27 4.89
N VAL A 86 6.56 -15.26 5.41
CA VAL A 86 6.90 -16.69 5.26
C VAL A 86 6.95 -17.07 3.78
N LEU A 87 5.90 -16.74 3.01
CA LEU A 87 5.82 -17.12 1.60
C LEU A 87 6.91 -16.43 0.75
N LEU A 88 7.18 -15.15 0.99
CA LEU A 88 8.26 -14.44 0.30
C LEU A 88 9.63 -15.04 0.64
N SER A 89 9.87 -15.42 1.90
CA SER A 89 11.12 -16.07 2.31
C SER A 89 11.30 -17.47 1.69
N ALA A 90 10.18 -18.12 1.33
CA ALA A 90 10.15 -19.37 0.57
C ALA A 90 10.30 -19.16 -0.95
N ASN A 91 10.73 -17.97 -1.39
CA ASN A 91 10.96 -17.62 -2.79
C ASN A 91 9.67 -17.60 -3.65
N MET A 92 8.51 -17.47 -3.02
CA MET A 92 7.24 -17.23 -3.71
C MET A 92 7.16 -15.75 -4.12
N SER A 93 6.66 -15.46 -5.33
CA SER A 93 6.48 -14.08 -5.76
C SER A 93 5.40 -13.38 -4.92
N ALA A 94 5.47 -12.05 -4.81
CA ALA A 94 4.48 -11.28 -4.06
C ALA A 94 3.04 -11.47 -4.59
N GLN A 95 2.88 -11.62 -5.91
CA GLN A 95 1.57 -11.88 -6.52
C GLN A 95 1.01 -13.24 -6.10
N GLN A 96 1.82 -14.29 -6.16
CA GLN A 96 1.42 -15.63 -5.72
C GLN A 96 1.14 -15.68 -4.22
N ALA A 97 1.99 -15.02 -3.41
CA ALA A 97 1.81 -15.00 -1.96
C ALA A 97 0.49 -14.32 -1.55
N ASN A 98 0.18 -13.17 -2.15
CA ASN A 98 -1.09 -12.49 -1.91
C ASN A 98 -2.28 -13.34 -2.38
N PHE A 99 -2.20 -13.96 -3.57
CA PHE A 99 -3.24 -14.86 -4.06
C PHE A 99 -3.54 -16.01 -3.08
N VAL A 100 -2.49 -16.63 -2.52
CA VAL A 100 -2.62 -17.70 -1.52
C VAL A 100 -3.31 -17.18 -0.27
N ILE A 101 -2.84 -16.06 0.28
CA ILE A 101 -3.38 -15.46 1.50
C ILE A 101 -4.85 -15.09 1.31
N ASP A 102 -5.18 -14.38 0.24
CA ASP A 102 -6.56 -13.98 -0.08
C ASP A 102 -7.46 -15.20 -0.27
N THR A 103 -6.95 -16.27 -0.90
CA THR A 103 -7.71 -17.51 -1.08
C THR A 103 -8.07 -18.15 0.27
N VAL A 104 -7.12 -18.21 1.20
CA VAL A 104 -7.35 -18.79 2.54
C VAL A 104 -8.27 -17.89 3.38
N VAL A 105 -8.04 -16.57 3.38
CA VAL A 105 -8.87 -15.58 4.09
C VAL A 105 -10.31 -15.61 3.59
N ALA A 106 -10.51 -15.69 2.27
CA ALA A 106 -11.83 -15.80 1.64
C ALA A 106 -12.52 -17.11 2.01
N ALA A 107 -11.80 -18.23 1.95
CA ALA A 107 -12.36 -19.54 2.29
C ALA A 107 -12.81 -19.61 3.75
N LEU A 108 -12.07 -18.96 4.66
CA LEU A 108 -12.40 -18.84 6.08
C LEU A 108 -13.48 -17.80 6.41
N GLY A 109 -13.93 -17.01 5.43
CA GLY A 109 -14.98 -16.01 5.64
C GLY A 109 -14.55 -14.83 6.50
N TRP A 110 -13.25 -14.52 6.56
CA TRP A 110 -12.74 -13.44 7.40
C TRP A 110 -13.11 -12.02 6.91
N TYR A 111 -13.74 -11.89 5.74
CA TYR A 111 -14.19 -10.61 5.18
C TYR A 111 -15.57 -10.14 5.70
N ASP A 112 -16.29 -10.95 6.49
CA ASP A 112 -17.68 -10.65 6.91
C ASP A 112 -17.77 -9.84 8.23
N GLU A 113 -16.71 -9.79 9.03
CA GLU A 113 -16.73 -9.00 10.26
C GLU A 113 -16.53 -7.53 9.92
N GLN A 114 -17.63 -6.84 9.64
CA GLN A 114 -17.73 -5.38 9.65
C GLN A 114 -17.29 -4.90 11.03
N VAL A 115 -15.98 -4.73 11.23
CA VAL A 115 -15.43 -4.02 12.38
C VAL A 115 -16.12 -2.66 12.38
N PRO A 116 -16.97 -2.33 13.37
CA PRO A 116 -17.50 -1.00 13.49
C PRO A 116 -16.28 -0.09 13.57
N GLN A 117 -16.16 0.82 12.60
CA GLN A 117 -15.13 1.86 12.66
C GLN A 117 -15.23 2.46 14.06
N PRO A 118 -14.13 2.57 14.84
CA PRO A 118 -14.18 3.34 16.07
C PRO A 118 -14.60 4.74 15.66
N VAL A 119 -15.86 5.08 15.92
CA VAL A 119 -16.39 6.43 15.71
C VAL A 119 -15.70 7.30 16.74
N SER A 120 -14.53 7.84 16.38
CA SER A 120 -13.90 8.90 17.14
C SER A 120 -14.94 10.00 17.33
N PRO A 121 -15.20 10.47 18.56
CA PRO A 121 -16.12 11.58 18.78
C PRO A 121 -15.63 12.76 17.96
N LEU A 122 -16.47 13.27 17.06
CA LEU A 122 -16.19 14.49 16.31
C LEU A 122 -15.88 15.61 17.33
N PRO A 123 -14.71 16.27 17.28
CA PRO A 123 -14.49 17.46 18.08
C PRO A 123 -15.42 18.56 17.57
N GLN A 124 -16.46 18.86 18.35
CA GLN A 124 -17.32 20.01 18.11
C GLN A 124 -16.47 21.26 18.25
N ARG A 125 -16.10 21.88 17.13
CA ARG A 125 -15.51 23.22 17.15
C ARG A 125 -16.59 24.20 17.58
N PRO A 126 -16.37 25.02 18.62
CA PRO A 126 -17.28 26.11 18.92
C PRO A 126 -17.25 27.13 17.78
N VAL A 127 -18.41 27.40 17.20
CA VAL A 127 -18.59 28.41 16.15
C VAL A 127 -18.53 29.78 16.81
N SER A 128 -17.35 30.42 16.80
CA SER A 128 -17.26 31.85 17.10
C SER A 128 -17.88 32.64 15.95
N ARG A 129 -19.07 33.22 16.20
CA ARG A 129 -19.67 34.24 15.35
C ARG A 129 -18.76 35.47 15.33
N HIS A 130 -18.03 35.69 14.25
CA HIS A 130 -17.51 37.02 13.94
C HIS A 130 -18.60 37.83 13.26
N VAL A 131 -19.07 38.85 13.95
CA VAL A 131 -19.94 39.91 13.43
C VAL A 131 -19.09 40.75 12.50
N VAL A 132 -19.48 40.84 11.23
CA VAL A 132 -18.87 41.76 10.27
C VAL A 132 -19.63 43.09 10.36
N GLU A 133 -19.02 44.11 10.93
CA GLU A 133 -19.48 45.50 10.79
C GLU A 133 -19.07 46.06 9.41
N PRO A 134 -19.93 46.81 8.71
CA PRO A 134 -19.62 47.39 7.41
C PRO A 134 -18.99 48.79 7.56
N TYR A 135 -17.81 49.01 6.97
CA TYR A 135 -17.24 50.35 6.79
C TYR A 135 -17.62 50.94 5.41
N PRO A 136 -17.78 52.28 5.31
CA PRO A 136 -18.35 52.94 4.14
C PRO A 136 -17.30 53.29 3.07
N VAL A 137 -17.76 53.32 1.82
CA VAL A 137 -16.97 53.66 0.62
C VAL A 137 -17.01 55.18 0.37
N GLN A 138 -15.88 55.77 -0.05
CA GLN A 138 -15.81 57.12 -0.61
C GLN A 138 -15.01 57.09 -1.94
N PRO A 139 -15.42 57.82 -3.00
CA PRO A 139 -14.76 57.82 -4.30
C PRO A 139 -14.06 59.16 -4.63
N SER A 140 -12.90 59.10 -5.30
CA SER A 140 -12.22 60.08 -6.20
C SER A 140 -10.70 59.76 -6.20
N ASP A 141 -9.89 59.87 -7.24
CA ASP A 141 -10.03 60.53 -8.54
C ASP A 141 -9.06 59.89 -9.57
N MET A 142 -9.38 60.04 -10.86
CA MET A 142 -8.56 59.60 -12.00
C MET A 142 -7.30 60.45 -12.16
N SER A 143 -6.17 59.81 -12.50
CA SER A 143 -5.12 60.44 -13.30
C SER A 143 -4.43 59.41 -14.18
N VAL A 144 -4.46 59.68 -15.47
CA VAL A 144 -3.86 58.89 -16.55
C VAL A 144 -2.35 59.15 -16.58
N ALA A 145 -1.55 58.09 -16.56
CA ALA A 145 -0.16 58.13 -17.02
C ALA A 145 0.17 56.84 -17.77
N THR A 146 0.25 56.96 -19.08
CA THR A 146 0.84 55.98 -19.99
C THR A 146 2.35 55.88 -19.73
N ALA A 147 2.83 54.69 -19.34
CA ALA A 147 4.22 54.30 -19.49
C ALA A 147 4.31 52.79 -19.71
N SER A 148 4.72 52.43 -20.92
CA SER A 148 5.15 51.08 -21.30
C SER A 148 6.21 50.55 -20.35
N GLN A 149 6.05 49.31 -19.87
CA GLN A 149 7.14 48.45 -19.43
C GLN A 149 6.67 47.00 -19.25
N SER A 150 7.11 46.16 -20.21
CA SER A 150 7.60 44.79 -20.05
C SER A 150 6.82 43.82 -19.15
N ILE A 151 6.02 42.98 -19.81
CA ILE A 151 5.63 41.65 -19.35
C ILE A 151 6.91 40.84 -19.08
N PRO A 152 7.15 40.29 -17.88
CA PRO A 152 8.24 39.32 -17.68
C PRO A 152 7.90 38.04 -18.45
N PRO A 153 8.70 37.62 -19.45
CA PRO A 153 8.48 36.38 -20.16
C PRO A 153 9.22 35.29 -19.39
N ASN A 154 8.63 34.72 -18.35
CA ASN A 154 9.16 33.45 -17.85
C ASN A 154 8.18 32.62 -17.00
N MET A 155 7.04 32.25 -17.56
CA MET A 155 6.53 30.90 -17.31
C MET A 155 7.12 30.00 -18.39
N GLN A 156 8.39 29.63 -18.21
CA GLN A 156 8.93 28.45 -18.88
C GLN A 156 8.14 27.25 -18.37
N MET A 157 7.07 26.91 -19.09
CA MET A 157 6.68 25.52 -19.28
C MET A 157 7.94 24.80 -19.76
N MET A 158 8.66 24.18 -18.83
CA MET A 158 9.68 23.23 -19.20
C MET A 158 8.97 22.10 -19.96
N PRO A 159 9.53 21.65 -21.07
CA PRO A 159 8.93 20.57 -21.83
C PRO A 159 8.83 19.35 -20.91
N GLU A 160 7.60 18.85 -20.75
CA GLU A 160 7.28 17.48 -20.34
C GLU A 160 7.87 16.50 -21.37
N THR A 161 9.20 16.51 -21.51
CA THR A 161 9.92 15.39 -22.08
C THR A 161 10.40 14.58 -20.90
N SER A 162 9.89 13.37 -20.85
CA SER A 162 10.31 12.21 -20.07
C SER A 162 11.79 11.86 -20.28
N SER A 163 12.68 12.84 -20.12
CA SER A 163 14.12 12.72 -20.29
C SER A 163 14.66 11.85 -19.17
N VAL A 164 14.87 10.59 -19.53
CA VAL A 164 15.70 9.63 -18.81
C VAL A 164 17.02 10.32 -18.42
N TRP A 165 17.39 10.26 -17.15
CA TRP A 165 18.65 10.82 -16.66
C TRP A 165 19.42 9.82 -15.79
N CYS A 166 20.75 9.93 -15.81
CA CYS A 166 21.65 9.15 -14.96
C CYS A 166 21.99 9.93 -13.69
N CYS A 167 21.79 9.30 -12.55
CA CYS A 167 22.17 9.85 -11.25
C CYS A 167 23.66 9.62 -10.97
N ARG A 168 24.29 10.57 -10.27
CA ARG A 168 25.70 10.49 -9.84
C ARG A 168 25.99 9.29 -8.94
N CYS A 169 24.97 8.68 -8.31
CA CYS A 169 25.10 7.39 -7.61
C CYS A 169 25.30 6.18 -8.55
N GLY A 170 25.34 6.39 -9.87
CA GLY A 170 25.48 5.35 -10.90
C GLY A 170 24.17 4.78 -11.42
N GLN A 171 23.01 5.20 -10.89
CA GLN A 171 21.71 4.72 -11.38
C GLN A 171 21.31 5.42 -12.67
N ALA A 172 21.15 4.67 -13.76
CA ALA A 172 20.61 5.15 -15.03
C ALA A 172 19.07 5.06 -15.05
N GLU A 173 18.46 5.56 -16.13
CA GLU A 173 17.02 5.36 -16.43
C GLU A 173 16.06 5.97 -15.39
N ASN A 174 16.47 7.07 -14.76
CA ASN A 174 15.56 7.78 -13.86
C ASN A 174 14.56 8.59 -14.69
N HIS A 175 13.28 8.37 -14.43
CA HIS A 175 12.18 9.17 -14.95
C HIS A 175 11.66 10.10 -13.84
N GLY A 176 11.45 11.38 -14.16
CA GLY A 176 10.99 12.37 -13.19
C GLY A 176 12.09 13.06 -12.39
N ARG A 177 11.73 13.73 -11.30
CA ARG A 177 12.63 14.66 -10.56
C ARG A 177 13.60 14.00 -9.59
N PHE A 178 13.47 12.72 -9.26
CA PHE A 178 14.27 12.04 -8.21
C PHE A 178 14.89 10.74 -8.72
N CYS A 179 16.07 10.39 -8.21
CA CYS A 179 16.71 9.12 -8.53
C CYS A 179 15.99 7.96 -7.83
N ILE A 180 15.66 6.89 -8.56
CA ILE A 180 15.00 5.71 -7.99
C ILE A 180 15.87 4.95 -6.99
N ARG A 181 17.20 5.04 -7.12
CA ARG A 181 18.15 4.32 -6.25
C ARG A 181 18.50 5.09 -4.99
N CYS A 182 18.86 6.37 -5.11
CA CYS A 182 19.35 7.16 -3.96
C CYS A 182 18.38 8.25 -3.49
N GLY A 183 17.31 8.53 -4.23
CA GLY A 183 16.33 9.56 -3.90
C GLY A 183 16.81 11.00 -4.07
N THR A 184 18.06 11.22 -4.51
CA THR A 184 18.58 12.57 -4.79
C THR A 184 17.79 13.20 -5.92
N SER A 185 17.39 14.45 -5.75
CA SER A 185 16.72 15.19 -6.81
C SER A 185 17.68 15.47 -7.97
N ARG A 186 17.15 15.54 -9.19
CA ARG A 186 17.90 15.88 -10.41
C ARG A 186 18.60 17.24 -10.28
N GLU A 187 18.00 18.16 -9.52
CA GLU A 187 18.47 19.53 -9.33
C GLU A 187 19.52 19.68 -8.22
N GLN A 188 19.46 18.87 -7.14
CA GLN A 188 20.31 19.13 -5.98
C GLN A 188 21.72 18.56 -6.08
N GLY A 189 21.98 17.50 -6.86
CA GLY A 189 23.35 17.07 -7.25
C GLY A 189 24.41 16.84 -6.16
N GLU A 190 24.13 17.17 -4.90
CA GLU A 190 24.99 17.07 -3.74
C GLU A 190 24.52 15.89 -2.91
N VAL A 191 25.44 14.94 -2.78
CA VAL A 191 25.30 13.81 -1.91
C VAL A 191 25.75 14.34 -0.55
N ASP A 192 24.82 14.68 0.34
CA ASP A 192 25.19 14.76 1.76
C ASP A 192 25.75 13.39 2.14
N ASP A 193 26.96 13.39 2.71
CA ASP A 193 27.69 12.18 3.08
C ASP A 193 26.75 11.23 3.83
N ALA A 194 26.41 10.14 3.14
CA ALA A 194 25.38 9.20 3.50
C ALA A 194 25.77 8.47 4.79
N ALA A 195 25.50 9.09 5.94
CA ALA A 195 25.49 8.39 7.21
C ALA A 195 24.46 7.26 7.08
N PHE A 196 24.94 6.02 7.09
CA PHE A 196 24.14 4.81 7.08
C PHE A 196 23.06 4.92 8.17
N TRP A 197 21.83 4.55 7.84
CA TRP A 197 20.75 4.52 8.83
C TRP A 197 19.92 3.25 8.72
N ASP A 198 19.54 2.74 9.88
CA ASP A 198 18.69 1.56 9.99
C ASP A 198 17.24 2.00 10.05
N CYS A 199 16.42 1.40 9.19
CA CYS A 199 15.00 1.66 9.16
C CYS A 199 14.29 0.83 10.22
N ILE A 200 13.26 1.42 10.83
CA ILE A 200 12.36 0.75 11.79
C ILE A 200 11.68 -0.49 11.17
N CYS A 201 11.60 -0.59 9.83
CA CYS A 201 11.12 -1.80 9.16
C CYS A 201 12.09 -3.00 9.24
N GLY A 202 13.25 -2.84 9.90
CA GLY A 202 14.30 -3.84 10.01
C GLY A 202 15.37 -3.77 8.92
N GLN A 203 15.20 -2.90 7.91
CA GLN A 203 16.20 -2.73 6.85
C GLN A 203 17.37 -1.91 7.37
N GLN A 204 18.53 -2.56 7.50
CA GLN A 204 19.76 -1.92 7.93
C GLN A 204 20.54 -1.33 6.75
N GLY A 205 21.41 -0.36 7.04
CA GLY A 205 22.38 0.17 6.07
C GLY A 205 21.74 0.93 4.91
N ASN A 206 20.72 1.75 5.16
CA ASN A 206 20.19 2.63 4.12
C ASN A 206 21.14 3.82 3.91
N HIS A 207 21.47 4.13 2.65
CA HIS A 207 22.35 5.28 2.28
C HIS A 207 21.57 6.42 1.60
N ALA A 208 20.28 6.21 1.33
CA ALA A 208 19.41 7.17 0.67
C ALA A 208 18.57 7.95 1.68
N ASN A 209 17.89 9.00 1.24
CA ASN A 209 16.88 9.70 2.05
C ASN A 209 15.64 8.84 2.36
N PHE A 210 15.53 7.66 1.74
CA PHE A 210 14.43 6.73 1.91
C PHE A 210 14.94 5.30 2.14
N CYS A 211 14.18 4.51 2.87
CA CYS A 211 14.47 3.10 3.08
C CYS A 211 14.26 2.33 1.77
N ILE A 212 15.23 1.52 1.36
CA ILE A 212 15.13 0.74 0.14
C ILE A 212 14.03 -0.34 0.21
N SER A 213 13.75 -0.84 1.41
CA SER A 213 12.76 -1.90 1.62
C SER A 213 11.33 -1.36 1.72
N CYS A 214 11.11 -0.25 2.44
CA CYS A 214 9.76 0.24 2.72
C CYS A 214 9.47 1.66 2.19
N GLY A 215 10.42 2.32 1.53
CA GLY A 215 10.28 3.67 0.99
C GLY A 215 10.16 4.79 2.02
N ARG A 216 10.28 4.47 3.32
CA ARG A 216 10.12 5.44 4.41
C ARG A 216 11.27 6.43 4.45
N SER A 217 10.97 7.72 4.65
CA SER A 217 12.02 8.74 4.69
C SER A 217 12.84 8.66 5.99
N ARG A 218 14.12 9.00 5.90
CA ARG A 218 15.04 9.14 7.05
C ARG A 218 14.54 10.20 8.04
N ALA A 219 13.91 11.27 7.54
CA ALA A 219 13.52 12.43 8.34
C ALA A 219 12.25 12.22 9.19
N GLN A 220 11.45 11.18 8.95
CA GLN A 220 10.16 11.00 9.64
C GLN A 220 10.23 9.87 10.68
N GLY A 221 10.69 10.27 11.86
CA GLY A 221 10.54 9.51 13.11
C GLY A 221 9.09 9.28 13.56
N GLU A 222 8.08 9.89 12.93
CA GLU A 222 6.67 9.67 13.28
C GLU A 222 5.82 9.30 12.07
N VAL A 223 4.95 8.29 12.24
CA VAL A 223 4.03 7.81 11.20
C VAL A 223 2.85 8.78 11.13
N TYR A 224 2.88 9.74 10.22
CA TYR A 224 1.68 10.49 9.86
C TYR A 224 0.89 9.74 8.78
N TYR A 225 -0.35 9.40 9.09
CA TYR A 225 -1.31 8.88 8.13
C TYR A 225 -1.88 10.05 7.35
N TRP A 226 -1.99 9.93 6.04
CA TRP A 226 -2.68 10.91 5.21
C TRP A 226 -3.68 10.21 4.28
N ARG A 227 -4.77 10.92 3.97
CA ARG A 227 -5.79 10.45 3.03
C ARG A 227 -5.53 11.05 1.66
N CYS A 228 -5.39 10.20 0.65
CA CYS A 228 -5.28 10.63 -0.73
C CYS A 228 -6.64 11.12 -1.25
N ALA A 229 -6.62 12.00 -2.26
CA ALA A 229 -7.81 12.44 -2.98
C ALA A 229 -8.64 11.27 -3.55
N CYS A 230 -8.02 10.11 -3.82
CA CYS A 230 -8.72 8.90 -4.22
C CYS A 230 -9.45 8.17 -3.08
N GLY A 231 -9.39 8.69 -1.85
CA GLY A 231 -10.03 8.13 -0.66
C GLY A 231 -9.15 7.20 0.18
N GLN A 232 -8.00 6.77 -0.36
CA GLN A 232 -7.13 5.80 0.31
C GLN A 232 -6.29 6.40 1.44
N HIS A 233 -6.17 5.69 2.55
CA HIS A 233 -5.22 6.04 3.62
C HIS A 233 -3.86 5.46 3.34
N ASN A 234 -2.82 6.29 3.42
CA ASN A 234 -1.47 5.90 3.09
C ASN A 234 -0.52 6.21 4.25
N LYS A 235 0.51 5.39 4.36
CA LYS A 235 1.68 5.58 5.22
C LYS A 235 2.87 5.75 4.29
N GLY A 236 3.48 6.93 4.23
CA GLY A 236 4.57 7.25 3.30
C GLY A 236 4.26 8.44 2.41
N ASN A 237 5.07 8.69 1.38
CA ASN A 237 4.95 9.89 0.55
C ASN A 237 4.05 9.74 -0.68
N PHE A 238 3.58 8.54 -1.00
CA PHE A 238 2.79 8.27 -2.20
C PHE A 238 1.57 7.40 -1.88
N CYS A 239 0.51 7.55 -2.67
CA CYS A 239 -0.67 6.73 -2.52
C CYS A 239 -0.41 5.31 -3.06
N THR A 240 -0.73 4.28 -2.28
CA THR A 240 -0.55 2.88 -2.68
C THR A 240 -1.52 2.44 -3.77
N VAL A 241 -2.59 3.21 -4.01
CA VAL A 241 -3.61 2.91 -5.02
C VAL A 241 -3.38 3.71 -6.29
N CYS A 242 -3.20 5.03 -6.20
CA CYS A 242 -3.10 5.89 -7.38
C CYS A 242 -1.71 6.50 -7.61
N GLY A 243 -0.74 6.22 -6.74
CA GLY A 243 0.63 6.73 -6.85
C GLY A 243 0.79 8.24 -6.60
N MET A 244 -0.29 8.99 -6.38
CA MET A 244 -0.21 10.43 -6.17
C MET A 244 0.61 10.77 -4.91
N PRO A 245 1.44 11.82 -4.95
CA PRO A 245 2.24 12.22 -3.79
C PRO A 245 1.36 12.78 -2.68
N ARG A 246 1.88 12.73 -1.46
CA ARG A 246 1.28 13.34 -0.28
C ARG A 246 1.20 14.87 -0.48
N PRO A 247 0.05 15.51 -0.19
CA PRO A 247 -0.05 16.96 -0.19
C PRO A 247 0.96 17.57 0.79
N ALA A 248 1.59 18.69 0.42
CA ALA A 248 2.63 19.34 1.23
C ALA A 248 2.14 19.85 2.62
N ASN A 249 0.83 19.80 2.85
CA ASN A 249 0.09 20.37 3.97
C ASN A 249 -0.81 19.34 4.68
N ALA A 250 -0.52 18.04 4.56
CA ALA A 250 -1.23 16.94 5.23
C ALA A 250 -0.50 16.38 6.45
#